data_AF-Q02BJ7-F1
#
_entry.id   AF-Q02BJ7-F1
#
_cell.length_a   1.000
_cell.length_b   1.000
_cell.length_c   1.000
_cell.angle_alpha   90.00
_cell.angle_beta   90.00
_cell.angle_gamma   90.00
#
_symmetry.space_group_name_H-M   'P 1'
#
loop_
_entity.id
_entity.type
_entity.pdbx_description
1 polymer ?
#
loop_
_entity_poly.entity_id
_entity_poly.type
_entity_poly.pdbx_seq_one_letter_code
_entity_poly.pdbx_strand_id
1 'polypeptide(L)'
;MPANPYLSVVVAARNDNHGGDMLVRMQAFLDSWIALAQRYHLSSEIIIVEWNPPAGRPRLIADLHWPADSSSCEIRFVEVPREIHERFAHADVIPLHQMIAKNVGIRRARGQFVLATNLDIIFSAAMMQFLAERRLTPGTMYRVDRLDIANHLPKGGGVDELLSFCENNVLRVFAREGDFNLDAGGLPEPRPDDVFAADAGIRLVTGWHAIERSDFDSYRWIDPEARFLFQRPADAAPRLVLDVEAGPSAGADPVTLEVVGPDGRVLTSASLTGRAMLRLHLPPELSAGCLALRVNGRGLPLLRDPRILHLRVLGMAWEAAPEWLQSPAVPRETNQAAEPPIRVLSTTRRQIQFAVRPRPGAELRSFDVDVRDAAGNVVFQAARQSAGEHLVTLNFDFEASANLPASSAWLLEMVRAKPAQDWSASYHALHPLAARIPRAAYLHTHACGDFTLLARDDWFRLRGYAEFPIWPMHIDALFCYAAYHAGIQEEILRHPLRIFHIEHLTAAGWTPEGEAARSARLAAKGLSEMKYSEFTKWVNQMRRLNAPLIFTLRNWGLGDVDLKQVLV
;
A
#
# COMPACT_ATOMS: atom_id res chain seq x y z
N MET A 1 -33.93 -28.57 9.30
CA MET A 1 -32.50 -28.38 9.61
C MET A 1 -32.30 -26.90 9.95
N PRO A 2 -31.45 -26.53 10.92
CA PRO A 2 -31.09 -25.12 11.10
C PRO A 2 -30.52 -24.58 9.77
N ALA A 3 -30.85 -23.33 9.44
CA ALA A 3 -30.33 -22.68 8.24
C ALA A 3 -28.80 -22.56 8.35
N ASN A 4 -28.08 -22.85 7.26
CA ASN A 4 -26.62 -22.69 7.25
C ASN A 4 -26.24 -21.23 7.56
N PRO A 5 -25.18 -21.00 8.36
CA PRO A 5 -24.73 -19.64 8.65
C PRO A 5 -24.31 -18.92 7.37
N TYR A 6 -24.33 -17.59 7.39
CA TYR A 6 -23.80 -16.81 6.27
C TYR A 6 -22.28 -16.90 6.22
N LEU A 7 -21.64 -16.78 7.38
CA LEU A 7 -20.18 -16.72 7.52
C LEU A 7 -19.67 -17.79 8.52
N SER A 8 -18.66 -18.56 8.14
CA SER A 8 -17.85 -19.33 9.08
C SER A 8 -16.54 -18.61 9.36
N VAL A 9 -16.23 -18.37 10.61
CA VAL A 9 -14.93 -17.86 11.06
C VAL A 9 -14.10 -19.02 11.57
N VAL A 10 -12.88 -19.18 11.07
CA VAL A 10 -11.99 -20.28 11.42
C VAL A 10 -10.76 -19.74 12.12
N VAL A 11 -10.52 -20.24 13.33
CA VAL A 11 -9.32 -19.93 14.12
C VAL A 11 -8.62 -21.22 14.55
N ALA A 12 -7.30 -21.23 14.46
CA ALA A 12 -6.46 -22.31 14.97
C ALA A 12 -5.89 -21.91 16.32
N ALA A 13 -5.95 -22.81 17.30
CA ALA A 13 -5.49 -22.53 18.65
C ALA A 13 -4.85 -23.76 19.30
N ARG A 14 -4.04 -23.51 20.32
CA ARG A 14 -3.48 -24.52 21.20
C ARG A 14 -3.41 -23.92 22.60
N ASN A 15 -3.89 -24.62 23.63
CA ASN A 15 -3.92 -24.08 24.99
C ASN A 15 -2.54 -24.04 25.69
N ASP A 16 -1.53 -23.42 25.09
CA ASP A 16 -0.17 -23.36 25.61
C ASP A 16 0.28 -21.95 26.01
N ASN A 17 -0.66 -20.99 26.04
CA ASN A 17 -0.40 -19.56 26.31
C ASN A 17 0.55 -18.91 25.28
N HIS A 18 0.44 -19.33 24.01
CA HIS A 18 1.19 -18.74 22.90
C HIS A 18 1.07 -17.21 22.87
N GLY A 19 2.20 -16.51 22.71
CA GLY A 19 2.23 -15.05 22.71
C GLY A 19 2.13 -14.39 24.10
N GLY A 20 1.98 -15.16 25.20
CA GLY A 20 1.57 -14.63 26.51
C GLY A 20 0.09 -14.28 26.51
N ASP A 21 -0.57 -14.15 27.67
CA ASP A 21 -1.99 -13.74 27.84
C ASP A 21 -2.99 -14.23 26.76
N MET A 22 -2.81 -15.45 26.26
CA MET A 22 -3.53 -15.94 25.07
C MET A 22 -5.03 -16.02 25.33
N LEU A 23 -5.41 -16.47 26.53
CA LEU A 23 -6.82 -16.56 26.93
C LEU A 23 -7.49 -15.18 26.99
N VAL A 24 -6.76 -14.14 27.39
CA VAL A 24 -7.29 -12.77 27.44
C VAL A 24 -7.59 -12.27 26.03
N ARG A 25 -6.65 -12.45 25.09
CA ARG A 25 -6.86 -12.06 23.68
C ARG A 25 -7.98 -12.85 23.02
N MET A 26 -8.00 -14.17 23.22
CA MET A 26 -9.03 -15.04 22.66
C MET A 26 -10.41 -14.72 23.23
N GLN A 27 -10.52 -14.43 24.52
CA GLN A 27 -11.78 -13.99 25.13
C GLN A 27 -12.25 -12.66 24.52
N ALA A 28 -11.35 -11.68 24.34
CA ALA A 28 -11.70 -10.40 23.71
C ALA A 28 -12.19 -10.58 22.25
N PHE A 29 -11.55 -11.46 21.47
CA PHE A 29 -12.00 -11.82 20.12
C PHE A 29 -13.42 -12.41 20.16
N LEU A 30 -13.67 -13.41 21.02
CA LEU A 30 -14.97 -14.07 21.13
C LEU A 30 -16.06 -13.10 21.58
N ASP A 31 -15.83 -12.37 22.67
CA ASP A 31 -16.80 -11.44 23.24
C ASP A 31 -17.18 -10.35 22.24
N SER A 32 -16.18 -9.76 21.56
CA SER A 32 -16.41 -8.72 20.57
C SER A 32 -17.13 -9.26 19.33
N TRP A 33 -16.73 -10.41 18.80
CA TRP A 33 -17.40 -11.01 17.66
C TRP A 33 -18.86 -11.33 17.97
N ILE A 34 -19.14 -12.00 19.09
CA ILE A 34 -20.49 -12.42 19.46
C ILE A 34 -21.38 -11.20 19.71
N ALA A 35 -20.89 -10.21 20.46
CA ALA A 35 -21.64 -8.99 20.73
C ALA A 35 -21.98 -8.20 19.45
N LEU A 36 -21.03 -8.08 18.51
CA LEU A 36 -21.26 -7.39 17.24
C LEU A 36 -22.11 -8.22 16.27
N ALA A 37 -21.95 -9.54 16.25
CA ALA A 37 -22.79 -10.43 15.46
C ALA A 37 -24.25 -10.35 15.89
N GLN A 38 -24.51 -10.29 17.20
CA GLN A 38 -25.84 -10.04 17.75
C GLN A 38 -26.36 -8.65 17.36
N ARG A 39 -25.56 -7.61 17.58
CA ARG A 39 -25.92 -6.22 17.30
C ARG A 39 -26.31 -5.98 15.85
N TYR A 40 -25.59 -6.59 14.92
CA TYR A 40 -25.81 -6.42 13.48
C TYR A 40 -26.58 -7.58 12.83
N HIS A 41 -27.07 -8.54 13.62
CA HIS A 41 -27.79 -9.73 13.13
C HIS A 41 -27.00 -10.55 12.08
N LEU A 42 -25.69 -10.63 12.25
CA LEU A 42 -24.81 -11.44 11.40
C LEU A 42 -24.94 -12.92 11.78
N SER A 43 -25.63 -13.70 10.97
CA SER A 43 -25.67 -15.16 11.11
C SER A 43 -24.31 -15.77 10.83
N SER A 44 -23.62 -16.22 11.87
CA SER A 44 -22.26 -16.75 11.78
C SER A 44 -22.05 -18.04 12.58
N GLU A 45 -20.95 -18.71 12.32
CA GLU A 45 -20.35 -19.69 13.24
C GLU A 45 -18.86 -19.37 13.44
N ILE A 46 -18.32 -19.67 14.61
CA ILE A 46 -16.88 -19.70 14.88
C ILE A 46 -16.47 -21.17 15.05
N ILE A 47 -15.47 -21.59 14.28
CA ILE A 47 -14.85 -22.91 14.37
C ILE A 47 -13.46 -22.75 14.97
N ILE A 48 -13.31 -23.21 16.20
CA ILE A 48 -12.04 -23.24 16.92
C ILE A 48 -11.43 -24.62 16.73
N VAL A 49 -10.31 -24.69 16.02
CA VAL A 49 -9.53 -25.92 15.88
C VAL A 49 -8.49 -25.95 16.99
N GLU A 50 -8.78 -26.70 18.05
CA GLU A 50 -7.85 -26.93 19.15
C GLU A 50 -6.87 -28.04 18.76
N TRP A 51 -5.64 -27.65 18.44
CA TRP A 51 -4.62 -28.53 17.89
C TRP A 51 -3.65 -29.02 18.96
N ASN A 52 -3.49 -30.35 19.05
CA ASN A 52 -2.57 -31.01 19.96
C ASN A 52 -2.65 -30.45 21.40
N PRO A 53 -3.84 -30.41 22.03
CA PRO A 53 -4.02 -29.80 23.34
C PRO A 53 -3.07 -30.40 24.40
N PRO A 54 -2.37 -29.58 25.22
CA PRO A 54 -1.42 -30.08 26.21
C PRO A 54 -2.06 -31.03 27.24
N ALA A 55 -1.43 -32.18 27.50
CA ALA A 55 -1.99 -33.21 28.39
C ALA A 55 -2.22 -32.76 29.85
N GLY A 56 -1.45 -31.77 30.33
CA GLY A 56 -1.54 -31.23 31.69
C GLY A 56 -2.40 -29.97 31.84
N ARG A 57 -3.17 -29.60 30.81
CA ARG A 57 -4.05 -28.43 30.84
C ARG A 57 -5.49 -28.79 30.50
N PRO A 58 -6.48 -28.03 31.01
CA PRO A 58 -7.84 -28.12 30.52
C PRO A 58 -7.88 -27.87 29.00
N ARG A 59 -8.93 -28.38 28.37
CA ARG A 59 -9.25 -28.02 26.98
C ARG A 59 -9.66 -26.55 26.92
N LEU A 60 -9.41 -25.88 25.81
CA LEU A 60 -9.75 -24.45 25.63
C LEU A 60 -11.20 -24.16 25.96
N ILE A 61 -12.12 -25.07 25.61
CA ILE A 61 -13.55 -24.91 25.89
C ILE A 61 -13.87 -24.71 27.39
N ALA A 62 -13.04 -25.27 28.28
CA ALA A 62 -13.21 -25.17 29.73
C ALA A 62 -12.54 -23.93 30.35
N ASP A 63 -11.55 -23.35 29.67
CA ASP A 63 -10.78 -22.17 30.15
C ASP A 63 -11.35 -20.83 29.63
N LEU A 64 -12.34 -20.88 28.75
CA LEU A 64 -13.02 -19.71 28.17
C LEU A 64 -14.40 -19.52 28.79
N HIS A 65 -14.84 -18.26 28.83
CA HIS A 65 -16.19 -17.91 29.24
C HIS A 65 -17.10 -17.77 28.02
N TRP A 66 -18.30 -18.31 28.13
CA TRP A 66 -19.28 -18.34 27.04
C TRP A 66 -20.49 -17.47 27.40
N PRO A 67 -20.98 -16.63 26.48
CA PRO A 67 -22.16 -15.83 26.74
C PRO A 67 -23.40 -16.72 26.83
N ALA A 68 -24.38 -16.29 27.64
CA ALA A 68 -25.63 -17.04 27.82
C ALA A 68 -26.49 -17.10 26.55
N ASP A 69 -26.36 -16.10 25.67
CA ASP A 69 -26.96 -16.06 24.35
C ASP A 69 -25.85 -16.01 23.30
N SER A 70 -25.85 -16.98 22.38
CA SER A 70 -24.97 -17.08 21.22
C SER A 70 -25.79 -17.32 19.94
N SER A 71 -27.08 -16.98 19.93
CA SER A 71 -28.02 -17.28 18.84
C SER A 71 -27.61 -16.74 17.47
N SER A 72 -26.86 -15.64 17.42
CA SER A 72 -26.33 -15.07 16.16
C SER A 72 -24.99 -15.68 15.74
N CYS A 73 -24.30 -16.42 16.61
CA CYS A 73 -22.98 -16.99 16.37
C CYS A 73 -22.82 -18.36 17.05
N GLU A 74 -22.96 -19.45 16.28
CA GLU A 74 -22.70 -20.80 16.79
C GLU A 74 -21.20 -21.03 17.02
N ILE A 75 -20.80 -21.65 18.14
CA ILE A 75 -19.38 -21.88 18.45
C ILE A 75 -19.09 -23.37 18.47
N ARG A 76 -18.19 -23.81 17.60
CA ARG A 76 -17.82 -25.22 17.43
C ARG A 76 -16.33 -25.42 17.68
N PHE A 77 -16.03 -26.40 18.52
CA PHE A 77 -14.67 -26.90 18.72
C PHE A 77 -14.43 -28.13 17.86
N VAL A 78 -13.26 -28.19 17.22
CA VAL A 78 -12.74 -29.38 16.55
C VAL A 78 -11.41 -29.73 17.19
N GLU A 79 -11.35 -30.85 17.91
CA GLU A 79 -10.13 -31.28 18.57
C GLU A 79 -9.28 -32.13 17.60
N VAL A 80 -8.03 -31.72 17.37
CA VAL A 80 -7.02 -32.55 16.70
C VAL A 80 -6.12 -33.15 17.79
N PRO A 81 -6.22 -34.45 18.07
CA PRO A 81 -5.53 -35.05 19.19
C PRO A 81 -4.06 -35.32 18.86
N ARG A 82 -3.28 -35.60 19.91
CA ARG A 82 -1.82 -35.76 19.82
C ARG A 82 -1.41 -36.84 18.82
N GLU A 83 -2.14 -37.94 18.76
CA GLU A 83 -1.86 -39.10 17.88
C GLU A 83 -2.01 -38.75 16.39
N ILE A 84 -2.82 -37.73 16.06
CA ILE A 84 -2.91 -37.21 14.70
C ILE A 84 -1.77 -36.22 14.43
N HIS A 85 -1.47 -35.36 15.40
CA HIS A 85 -0.39 -34.40 15.29
C HIS A 85 0.99 -35.07 15.09
N GLU A 86 1.27 -36.17 15.79
CA GLU A 86 2.52 -36.92 15.68
C GLU A 86 2.74 -37.56 14.29
N ARG A 87 1.74 -37.54 13.40
CA ARG A 87 1.88 -38.00 12.00
C ARG A 87 2.59 -36.99 11.09
N PHE A 88 2.70 -35.74 11.52
CA PHE A 88 3.33 -34.68 10.73
C PHE A 88 4.83 -34.61 11.02
N ALA A 89 5.62 -34.29 9.98
CA ALA A 89 7.05 -34.04 10.17
C ALA A 89 7.25 -32.87 11.15
N HIS A 90 8.31 -32.95 11.96
CA HIS A 90 8.66 -31.93 12.96
C HIS A 90 7.61 -31.69 14.06
N ALA A 91 6.70 -32.65 14.30
CA ALA A 91 5.68 -32.55 15.36
C ALA A 91 6.28 -32.39 16.78
N ASP A 92 7.49 -32.90 17.00
CA ASP A 92 8.25 -32.73 18.23
C ASP A 92 8.71 -31.28 18.47
N VAL A 93 8.78 -30.47 17.40
CA VAL A 93 9.33 -29.11 17.44
C VAL A 93 8.28 -28.04 17.14
N ILE A 94 7.30 -28.33 16.28
CA ILE A 94 6.19 -27.45 15.89
C ILE A 94 4.93 -27.91 16.64
N PRO A 95 4.57 -27.28 17.78
CA PRO A 95 3.44 -27.74 18.60
C PRO A 95 2.07 -27.47 17.97
N LEU A 96 2.01 -26.56 16.97
CA LEU A 96 0.81 -26.15 16.25
C LEU A 96 1.14 -25.95 14.77
N HIS A 97 0.61 -26.80 13.90
CA HIS A 97 0.67 -26.57 12.45
C HIS A 97 -0.46 -25.65 12.01
N GLN A 98 -0.30 -24.35 12.23
CA GLN A 98 -1.37 -23.34 12.11
C GLN A 98 -2.13 -23.39 10.78
N MET A 99 -1.44 -23.52 9.64
CA MET A 99 -2.09 -23.55 8.32
C MET A 99 -2.91 -24.84 8.11
N ILE A 100 -2.41 -25.96 8.59
CA ILE A 100 -3.11 -27.25 8.54
C ILE A 100 -4.33 -27.22 9.48
N ALA A 101 -4.18 -26.65 10.67
CA ALA A 101 -5.27 -26.45 11.61
C ALA A 101 -6.36 -25.52 11.04
N LYS A 102 -5.99 -24.42 10.37
CA LYS A 102 -6.95 -23.58 9.62
C LYS A 102 -7.66 -24.39 8.53
N ASN A 103 -6.95 -25.21 7.76
CA ASN A 103 -7.57 -26.10 6.76
C ASN A 103 -8.57 -27.09 7.38
N VAL A 104 -8.26 -27.66 8.55
CA VAL A 104 -9.19 -28.55 9.29
C VAL A 104 -10.52 -27.87 9.56
N GLY A 105 -10.49 -26.61 9.98
CA GLY A 105 -11.68 -25.79 10.23
C GLY A 105 -12.39 -25.39 8.95
N ILE A 106 -11.67 -24.90 7.94
CA ILE A 106 -12.21 -24.52 6.63
C ILE A 106 -12.94 -25.72 5.99
N ARG A 107 -12.36 -26.92 6.07
CA ARG A 107 -12.95 -28.16 5.55
C ARG A 107 -14.29 -28.50 6.21
N ARG A 108 -14.50 -28.08 7.46
CA ARG A 108 -15.68 -28.34 8.31
C ARG A 108 -16.64 -27.14 8.42
N ALA A 109 -16.33 -26.04 7.73
CA ALA A 109 -17.18 -24.85 7.63
C ALA A 109 -18.50 -25.16 6.92
N ARG A 110 -19.59 -24.58 7.40
CA ARG A 110 -20.96 -24.67 6.84
C ARG A 110 -21.43 -23.35 6.22
N GLY A 111 -20.71 -22.26 6.47
CA GLY A 111 -21.01 -20.92 5.97
C GLY A 111 -20.93 -20.82 4.46
N GLN A 112 -21.68 -19.88 3.90
CA GLN A 112 -21.57 -19.55 2.47
C GLN A 112 -20.19 -18.95 2.16
N PHE A 113 -19.67 -18.16 3.09
CA PHE A 113 -18.33 -17.61 3.08
C PHE A 113 -17.53 -18.11 4.27
N VAL A 114 -16.20 -18.17 4.13
CA VAL A 114 -15.28 -18.59 5.19
C VAL A 114 -14.19 -17.55 5.36
N LEU A 115 -14.09 -17.02 6.57
CA LEU A 115 -13.02 -16.16 7.04
C LEU A 115 -12.00 -17.01 7.83
N ALA A 116 -10.79 -17.15 7.33
CA ALA A 116 -9.67 -17.65 8.12
C ALA A 116 -8.93 -16.47 8.77
N THR A 117 -8.85 -16.47 10.10
CA THR A 117 -8.27 -15.39 10.91
C THR A 117 -7.49 -15.95 12.10
N ASN A 118 -6.92 -15.08 12.94
CA ASN A 118 -6.24 -15.41 14.18
C ASN A 118 -7.10 -15.04 15.40
N LEU A 119 -6.74 -15.58 16.57
CA LEU A 119 -7.52 -15.49 17.81
C LEU A 119 -7.36 -14.17 18.57
N ASP A 120 -6.52 -13.28 18.08
CA ASP A 120 -6.11 -11.99 18.65
C ASP A 120 -6.48 -10.81 17.76
N ILE A 121 -7.46 -11.02 16.87
CA ILE A 121 -7.97 -10.03 15.95
C ILE A 121 -9.32 -9.49 16.44
N ILE A 122 -9.44 -8.17 16.64
CA ILE A 122 -10.69 -7.47 16.90
C ILE A 122 -11.19 -6.83 15.60
N PHE A 123 -12.49 -6.89 15.33
CA PHE A 123 -13.10 -6.37 14.11
C PHE A 123 -13.81 -5.04 14.38
N SER A 124 -13.64 -4.05 13.52
CA SER A 124 -14.35 -2.78 13.68
C SER A 124 -15.86 -2.96 13.52
N ALA A 125 -16.64 -2.08 14.15
CA ALA A 125 -18.10 -2.06 14.00
C ALA A 125 -18.52 -1.97 12.52
N ALA A 126 -17.82 -1.13 11.73
CA ALA A 126 -18.06 -1.00 10.30
C ALA A 126 -17.78 -2.29 9.53
N MET A 127 -16.72 -3.04 9.89
CA MET A 127 -16.43 -4.35 9.31
C MET A 127 -17.55 -5.35 9.59
N MET A 128 -18.01 -5.42 10.84
CA MET A 128 -19.09 -6.35 11.22
C MET A 128 -20.42 -5.99 10.55
N GLN A 129 -20.74 -4.70 10.43
CA GLN A 129 -21.90 -4.22 9.69
C GLN A 129 -21.81 -4.59 8.19
N PHE A 130 -20.65 -4.37 7.56
CA PHE A 130 -20.42 -4.77 6.16
C PHE A 130 -20.66 -6.26 5.92
N LEU A 131 -20.19 -7.12 6.83
CA LEU A 131 -20.43 -8.56 6.75
C LEU A 131 -21.92 -8.90 6.92
N ALA A 132 -22.62 -8.21 7.82
CA ALA A 132 -24.05 -8.38 8.06
C ALA A 132 -24.94 -7.94 6.89
N GLU A 133 -24.48 -7.00 6.07
CA GLU A 133 -25.18 -6.54 4.86
C GLU A 133 -25.20 -7.60 3.73
N ARG A 134 -24.48 -8.71 3.90
CA ARG A 134 -24.45 -9.85 2.97
C ARG A 134 -24.09 -9.49 1.52
N ARG A 135 -23.14 -8.56 1.35
CA ARG A 135 -22.65 -8.07 0.04
C ARG A 135 -21.41 -8.81 -0.48
N LEU A 136 -21.00 -9.90 0.16
CA LEU A 136 -19.85 -10.68 -0.31
C LEU A 136 -20.22 -11.42 -1.60
N THR A 137 -19.23 -11.58 -2.48
CA THR A 137 -19.42 -12.21 -3.79
C THR A 137 -18.49 -13.41 -3.96
N PRO A 138 -18.97 -14.57 -4.47
CA PRO A 138 -18.10 -15.65 -4.91
C PRO A 138 -17.16 -15.18 -6.03
N GLY A 139 -15.98 -15.80 -6.14
CA GLY A 139 -14.95 -15.35 -7.07
C GLY A 139 -14.19 -14.10 -6.60
N THR A 140 -14.37 -13.69 -5.33
CA THR A 140 -13.66 -12.57 -4.71
C THR A 140 -12.94 -13.02 -3.43
N MET A 141 -11.68 -12.64 -3.30
CA MET A 141 -10.86 -12.75 -2.11
C MET A 141 -10.76 -11.38 -1.44
N TYR A 142 -11.42 -11.27 -0.29
CA TYR A 142 -11.42 -10.06 0.50
C TYR A 142 -10.20 -10.01 1.40
N ARG A 143 -9.52 -8.87 1.38
CA ARG A 143 -8.31 -8.53 2.15
C ARG A 143 -8.56 -7.22 2.91
N VAL A 144 -7.77 -6.94 3.94
CA VAL A 144 -7.87 -5.70 4.72
C VAL A 144 -6.50 -5.34 5.28
N ASP A 145 -6.25 -4.05 5.48
CA ASP A 145 -5.06 -3.56 6.18
C ASP A 145 -5.18 -3.90 7.68
N ARG A 146 -4.10 -4.39 8.29
CA ARG A 146 -4.06 -4.73 9.72
C ARG A 146 -3.53 -3.56 10.54
N LEU A 147 -4.23 -3.19 11.61
CA LEU A 147 -3.75 -2.19 12.57
C LEU A 147 -3.26 -2.91 13.83
N ASP A 148 -2.00 -2.71 14.21
CA ASP A 148 -1.51 -3.21 15.49
C ASP A 148 -1.91 -2.23 16.60
N ILE A 149 -2.43 -2.77 17.70
CA ILE A 149 -2.84 -1.99 18.88
C ILE A 149 -2.06 -2.42 20.13
N ALA A 150 -1.98 -1.52 21.11
CA ALA A 150 -1.41 -1.83 22.40
C ALA A 150 -2.10 -3.02 23.10
N ASN A 151 -1.35 -3.75 23.91
CA ASN A 151 -1.76 -5.05 24.45
C ASN A 151 -2.50 -5.00 25.80
N HIS A 152 -2.59 -3.82 26.42
CA HIS A 152 -3.22 -3.61 27.71
C HIS A 152 -4.75 -3.41 27.57
N LEU A 153 -5.45 -4.47 27.18
CA LEU A 153 -6.90 -4.41 26.96
C LEU A 153 -7.67 -3.94 28.20
N PRO A 154 -8.76 -3.15 28.02
CA PRO A 154 -9.60 -2.72 29.13
C PRO A 154 -10.22 -3.92 29.86
N LYS A 155 -10.25 -3.86 31.20
CA LYS A 155 -10.82 -4.92 32.04
C LYS A 155 -12.29 -4.63 32.35
N GLY A 156 -13.18 -5.56 32.01
CA GLY A 156 -14.60 -5.49 32.43
C GLY A 156 -15.47 -4.50 31.63
N GLY A 157 -14.98 -4.00 30.49
CA GLY A 157 -15.72 -3.14 29.57
C GLY A 157 -16.54 -3.91 28.53
N GLY A 158 -17.62 -3.32 28.04
CA GLY A 158 -18.40 -3.84 26.91
C GLY A 158 -17.69 -3.65 25.57
N VAL A 159 -18.26 -4.19 24.49
CA VAL A 159 -17.64 -4.13 23.15
C VAL A 159 -17.33 -2.71 22.68
N ASP A 160 -18.14 -1.72 23.04
CA ASP A 160 -17.91 -0.31 22.65
C ASP A 160 -16.66 0.29 23.31
N GLU A 161 -16.38 -0.08 24.57
CA GLU A 161 -15.17 0.35 25.26
C GLU A 161 -13.93 -0.29 24.63
N LEU A 162 -14.02 -1.58 24.27
CA LEU A 162 -12.95 -2.28 23.56
C LEU A 162 -12.69 -1.67 22.17
N LEU A 163 -13.72 -1.33 21.39
CA LEU A 163 -13.53 -0.70 20.08
C LEU A 163 -12.97 0.71 20.21
N SER A 164 -13.45 1.50 21.18
CA SER A 164 -12.88 2.81 21.49
C SER A 164 -11.40 2.70 21.88
N PHE A 165 -11.05 1.69 22.68
CA PHE A 165 -9.67 1.40 23.01
C PHE A 165 -8.85 1.10 21.74
N CYS A 166 -9.34 0.22 20.87
CA CYS A 166 -8.66 -0.17 19.63
C CYS A 166 -8.34 1.06 18.75
N GLU A 167 -9.32 1.93 18.52
CA GLU A 167 -9.15 3.13 17.67
C GLU A 167 -8.16 4.15 18.26
N ASN A 168 -8.08 4.25 19.59
CA ASN A 168 -7.23 5.24 20.28
C ASN A 168 -5.82 4.72 20.63
N ASN A 169 -5.54 3.43 20.43
CA ASN A 169 -4.28 2.80 20.81
C ASN A 169 -3.60 2.08 19.63
N VAL A 170 -3.83 2.57 18.42
CA VAL A 170 -3.16 2.11 17.20
C VAL A 170 -1.70 2.54 17.21
N LEU A 171 -0.80 1.58 16.96
CA LEU A 171 0.65 1.80 16.94
C LEU A 171 1.17 1.91 15.50
N ARG A 172 0.70 1.02 14.62
CA ARG A 172 1.15 0.89 13.23
C ARG A 172 0.13 0.19 12.36
N VAL A 173 0.26 0.35 11.04
CA VAL A 173 -0.54 -0.32 10.03
C VAL A 173 0.33 -1.22 9.16
N PHE A 174 -0.18 -2.39 8.79
CA PHE A 174 0.34 -3.28 7.76
C PHE A 174 -0.61 -3.22 6.58
N ALA A 175 -0.26 -2.39 5.62
CA ALA A 175 -1.00 -2.20 4.37
C ALA A 175 -0.32 -2.96 3.22
N ARG A 176 -0.98 -3.04 2.06
CA ARG A 176 -0.37 -3.64 0.84
C ARG A 176 0.96 -2.96 0.48
N GLU A 177 1.03 -1.66 0.70
CA GLU A 177 2.14 -0.79 0.37
C GLU A 177 3.34 -0.95 1.33
N GLY A 178 3.13 -1.55 2.50
CA GLY A 178 4.17 -1.73 3.51
C GLY A 178 3.64 -1.61 4.93
N ASP A 179 4.56 -1.54 5.89
CA ASP A 179 4.29 -1.23 7.29
C ASP A 179 4.65 0.22 7.63
N PHE A 180 3.77 0.90 8.37
CA PHE A 180 3.92 2.31 8.72
C PHE A 180 3.51 2.55 10.16
N ASN A 181 4.34 3.29 10.92
CA ASN A 181 3.89 3.93 12.15
C ASN A 181 2.87 5.01 11.79
N LEU A 182 1.90 5.20 12.68
CA LEU A 182 0.82 6.16 12.48
C LEU A 182 0.91 7.28 13.52
N ASP A 183 0.62 8.51 13.08
CA ASP A 183 0.48 9.64 14.00
C ASP A 183 -0.88 9.60 14.73
N ALA A 184 -1.10 10.56 15.64
CA ALA A 184 -2.37 10.69 16.35
C ALA A 184 -3.60 10.93 15.45
N GLY A 185 -3.40 11.33 14.18
CA GLY A 185 -4.44 11.47 13.18
C GLY A 185 -4.70 10.19 12.37
N GLY A 186 -3.96 9.11 12.63
CA GLY A 186 -4.06 7.84 11.90
C GLY A 186 -3.43 7.87 10.51
N LEU A 187 -2.54 8.84 10.23
CA LEU A 187 -1.80 8.94 8.98
C LEU A 187 -0.37 8.42 9.15
N PRO A 188 0.25 7.83 8.10
CA PRO A 188 1.66 7.43 8.14
C PRO A 188 2.57 8.58 8.62
N GLU A 189 3.41 8.28 9.62
CA GLU A 189 4.40 9.23 10.13
C GLU A 189 5.51 9.46 9.10
N PRO A 190 5.81 10.71 8.73
CA PRO A 190 6.99 11.02 7.94
C PRO A 190 8.27 10.59 8.66
N ARG A 191 9.24 10.08 7.91
CA ARG A 191 10.58 9.76 8.47
C ARG A 191 11.56 10.91 8.18
N PRO A 192 12.62 11.09 8.97
CA PRO A 192 13.61 12.15 8.70
C PRO A 192 14.29 12.06 7.33
N ASP A 193 14.35 10.85 6.74
CA ASP A 193 14.96 10.57 5.45
C ASP A 193 13.92 10.31 4.34
N ASP A 194 12.69 10.82 4.52
CA ASP A 194 11.64 10.71 3.51
C ASP A 194 11.96 11.50 2.23
N VAL A 195 11.12 11.32 1.22
CA VAL A 195 11.26 12.01 -0.08
C VAL A 195 10.84 13.48 -0.01
N PHE A 196 10.61 14.03 1.18
CA PHE A 196 10.30 15.44 1.42
C PHE A 196 10.81 15.85 2.80
N ALA A 197 11.07 17.14 2.99
CA ALA A 197 11.46 17.68 4.30
C ALA A 197 10.28 17.63 5.29
N ALA A 198 10.57 17.44 6.59
CA ALA A 198 9.55 17.31 7.62
C ALA A 198 8.61 18.54 7.73
N ASP A 199 9.09 19.72 7.35
CA ASP A 199 8.38 20.99 7.34
C ASP A 199 7.78 21.36 5.97
N ALA A 200 7.90 20.50 4.96
CA ALA A 200 7.34 20.74 3.63
C ALA A 200 5.80 20.79 3.59
N GLY A 201 5.15 20.43 4.70
CA GLY A 201 3.70 20.35 4.79
C GLY A 201 3.10 19.28 3.88
N ILE A 202 3.86 18.23 3.55
CA ILE A 202 3.42 17.10 2.70
C ILE A 202 3.16 15.89 3.60
N ARG A 203 2.04 15.18 3.38
CA ARG A 203 1.72 13.93 4.07
C ARG A 203 1.30 12.87 3.05
N LEU A 204 2.00 11.74 3.02
CA LEU A 204 1.68 10.62 2.16
C LEU A 204 0.50 9.83 2.75
N VAL A 205 -0.40 9.36 1.88
CA VAL A 205 -1.62 8.65 2.28
C VAL A 205 -1.58 7.22 1.71
N THR A 206 -2.33 6.93 0.65
CA THR A 206 -2.39 5.61 0.02
C THR A 206 -1.47 5.51 -1.20
N GLY A 207 -1.08 4.29 -1.57
CA GLY A 207 -0.30 4.02 -2.77
C GLY A 207 1.18 4.37 -2.70
N TRP A 208 1.71 4.70 -1.52
CA TRP A 208 3.14 4.98 -1.31
C TRP A 208 3.80 3.81 -0.60
N HIS A 209 4.76 3.16 -1.25
CA HIS A 209 5.51 2.08 -0.64
C HIS A 209 6.46 2.59 0.44
N ALA A 210 6.95 1.68 1.29
CA ALA A 210 7.99 1.98 2.27
C ALA A 210 9.23 2.62 1.62
N ILE A 211 9.98 3.40 2.40
CA ILE A 211 11.22 4.03 1.94
C ILE A 211 12.25 2.95 1.61
N GLU A 212 12.81 3.03 0.41
CA GLU A 212 13.95 2.26 -0.04
C GLU A 212 15.16 3.17 -0.22
N ARG A 213 16.36 2.58 -0.14
CA ARG A 213 17.61 3.30 -0.28
C ARG A 213 18.50 2.64 -1.31
N SER A 214 19.24 3.47 -2.02
CA SER A 214 20.42 3.09 -2.80
C SER A 214 21.65 3.72 -2.16
N ASP A 215 22.83 3.50 -2.73
CA ASP A 215 24.07 4.12 -2.26
C ASP A 215 24.02 5.67 -2.28
N PHE A 216 23.09 6.27 -3.04
CA PHE A 216 23.05 7.72 -3.28
C PHE A 216 21.72 8.39 -2.97
N ASP A 217 20.60 7.69 -3.12
CA ASP A 217 19.25 8.26 -3.01
C ASP A 217 18.37 7.43 -2.07
N SER A 218 17.55 8.11 -1.26
CA SER A 218 16.32 7.56 -0.67
C SER A 218 15.15 7.79 -1.64
N TYR A 219 14.25 6.82 -1.76
CA TYR A 219 13.11 6.92 -2.66
C TYR A 219 11.94 6.07 -2.18
N ARG A 220 10.75 6.37 -2.71
CA ARG A 220 9.55 5.54 -2.54
C ARG A 220 9.03 5.13 -3.90
N TRP A 221 8.66 3.86 -4.02
CA TRP A 221 7.83 3.41 -5.14
C TRP A 221 6.39 3.87 -4.94
N ILE A 222 5.69 4.10 -6.04
CA ILE A 222 4.26 4.36 -6.01
C ILE A 222 3.47 3.27 -6.73
N ASP A 223 2.33 2.92 -6.16
CA ASP A 223 1.29 2.17 -6.86
C ASP A 223 0.73 2.99 -8.04
N PRO A 224 -0.09 2.38 -8.93
CA PRO A 224 -0.67 3.09 -10.07
C PRO A 224 -1.43 4.37 -9.71
N GLU A 225 -1.91 4.51 -8.47
CA GLU A 225 -2.41 5.77 -7.93
C GLU A 225 -1.88 5.96 -6.50
N ALA A 226 -1.18 7.07 -6.26
CA ALA A 226 -0.63 7.41 -4.95
C ALA A 226 -1.07 8.81 -4.51
N ARG A 227 -1.66 8.90 -3.31
CA ARG A 227 -2.30 10.13 -2.80
C ARG A 227 -1.45 10.80 -1.74
N PHE A 228 -1.39 12.12 -1.79
CA PHE A 228 -0.75 12.93 -0.76
C PHE A 228 -1.60 14.14 -0.42
N LEU A 229 -1.57 14.50 0.85
CA LEU A 229 -2.07 15.78 1.35
C LEU A 229 -0.93 16.78 1.30
N PHE A 230 -1.28 18.05 1.10
CA PHE A 230 -0.34 19.13 1.24
C PHE A 230 -0.96 20.33 1.96
N GLN A 231 -0.11 21.04 2.69
CA GLN A 231 -0.31 22.38 3.21
C GLN A 231 0.95 23.17 2.85
N ARG A 232 0.85 23.95 1.77
CA ARG A 232 1.96 24.73 1.22
C ARG A 232 2.44 25.75 2.27
N PRO A 233 3.75 25.82 2.55
CA PRO A 233 4.32 26.89 3.37
C PRO A 233 3.97 28.28 2.84
N ALA A 234 3.79 29.26 3.73
CA ALA A 234 3.33 30.60 3.34
C ALA A 234 4.35 31.35 2.46
N ASP A 235 5.63 31.05 2.63
CA ASP A 235 6.78 31.61 1.91
C ASP A 235 7.18 30.81 0.66
N ALA A 236 6.47 29.72 0.36
CA ALA A 236 6.67 28.90 -0.82
C ALA A 236 5.85 29.40 -2.02
N ALA A 237 6.44 29.30 -3.21
CA ALA A 237 5.72 29.52 -4.46
C ALA A 237 4.66 28.42 -4.69
N PRO A 238 3.60 28.66 -5.48
CA PRO A 238 2.62 27.65 -5.90
C PRO A 238 3.20 26.63 -6.90
N ARG A 239 4.40 26.11 -6.63
CA ARG A 239 5.19 25.25 -7.50
C ARG A 239 5.83 24.14 -6.66
N LEU A 240 5.36 22.92 -6.88
CA LEU A 240 5.91 21.71 -6.26
C LEU A 240 6.83 21.01 -7.26
N VAL A 241 8.08 20.80 -6.87
CA VAL A 241 9.07 20.09 -7.67
C VAL A 241 9.10 18.63 -7.24
N LEU A 242 9.04 17.74 -8.22
CA LEU A 242 9.06 16.28 -8.08
C LEU A 242 10.31 15.73 -8.79
N ASP A 243 11.20 15.08 -8.05
CA ASP A 243 12.27 14.25 -8.62
C ASP A 243 11.75 12.82 -8.74
N VAL A 244 11.57 12.36 -9.97
CA VAL A 244 10.90 11.10 -10.28
C VAL A 244 11.71 10.30 -11.28
N GLU A 245 11.58 8.97 -11.26
CA GLU A 245 12.25 8.11 -12.22
C GLU A 245 11.39 6.93 -12.64
N ALA A 246 11.32 6.71 -13.95
CA ALA A 246 10.67 5.53 -14.53
C ALA A 246 11.33 4.25 -14.00
N GLY A 247 10.50 3.37 -13.47
CA GLY A 247 10.92 2.09 -12.91
C GLY A 247 11.02 0.97 -13.94
N PRO A 248 11.54 -0.19 -13.54
CA PRO A 248 11.79 -1.32 -14.44
C PRO A 248 10.52 -1.89 -15.06
N SER A 249 9.36 -1.80 -14.39
CA SER A 249 8.09 -2.28 -14.94
C SER A 249 7.58 -1.43 -16.11
N ALA A 250 8.18 -0.27 -16.38
CA ALA A 250 7.94 0.49 -17.60
C ALA A 250 8.56 -0.18 -18.84
N GLY A 251 9.65 -0.93 -18.67
CA GLY A 251 10.44 -1.45 -19.79
C GLY A 251 11.10 -0.31 -20.58
N ALA A 252 11.06 -0.39 -21.90
CA ALA A 252 11.56 0.66 -22.79
C ALA A 252 10.49 1.73 -23.12
N ASP A 253 9.25 1.51 -22.68
CA ASP A 253 8.12 2.38 -22.99
C ASP A 253 8.09 3.58 -22.02
N PRO A 254 7.66 4.78 -22.48
CA PRO A 254 7.45 5.91 -21.59
C PRO A 254 6.38 5.61 -20.53
N VAL A 255 6.57 6.20 -19.36
CA VAL A 255 5.57 6.26 -18.30
C VAL A 255 4.88 7.62 -18.38
N THR A 256 3.55 7.66 -18.31
CA THR A 256 2.79 8.89 -18.15
C THR A 256 2.44 9.08 -16.67
N LEU A 257 2.85 10.22 -16.11
CA LEU A 257 2.49 10.67 -14.78
C LEU A 257 1.38 11.73 -14.91
N GLU A 258 0.22 11.44 -14.37
CA GLU A 258 -0.93 12.32 -14.26
C GLU A 258 -1.03 12.87 -12.84
N VAL A 259 -1.35 14.15 -12.71
CA VAL A 259 -1.77 14.76 -11.45
C VAL A 259 -3.29 14.83 -11.45
N VAL A 260 -3.91 14.19 -10.47
CA VAL A 260 -5.35 14.01 -10.40
C VAL A 260 -5.91 14.74 -9.19
N GLY A 261 -6.98 15.49 -9.40
CA GLY A 261 -7.71 16.19 -8.35
C GLY A 261 -8.54 15.26 -7.47
N PRO A 262 -9.08 15.76 -6.34
CA PRO A 262 -9.91 14.96 -5.44
C PRO A 262 -11.21 14.47 -6.09
N ASP A 263 -11.70 15.15 -7.13
CA ASP A 263 -12.86 14.77 -7.94
C ASP A 263 -12.55 13.69 -9.01
N GLY A 264 -11.31 13.21 -9.07
CA GLY A 264 -10.86 12.20 -10.03
C GLY A 264 -10.50 12.75 -11.40
N ARG A 265 -10.60 14.06 -11.63
CA ARG A 265 -10.21 14.68 -12.91
C ARG A 265 -8.70 14.80 -13.02
N VAL A 266 -8.17 14.48 -14.20
CA VAL A 266 -6.77 14.74 -14.53
C VAL A 266 -6.59 16.24 -14.70
N LEU A 267 -5.74 16.85 -13.88
CA LEU A 267 -5.45 18.28 -13.85
C LEU A 267 -4.32 18.63 -14.83
N THR A 268 -3.31 17.77 -14.91
CA THR A 268 -2.18 17.90 -15.84
C THR A 268 -1.41 16.58 -15.90
N SER A 269 -0.49 16.44 -16.86
CA SER A 269 0.30 15.22 -17.06
C SER A 269 1.64 15.49 -17.72
N ALA A 270 2.61 14.60 -17.52
CA ALA A 270 3.89 14.57 -18.22
C ALA A 270 4.28 13.12 -18.54
N SER A 271 5.09 12.92 -19.57
CA SER A 271 5.63 11.59 -19.92
C SER A 271 7.15 11.57 -19.74
N LEU A 272 7.68 10.47 -19.20
CA LEU A 272 9.10 10.29 -18.93
C LEU A 272 9.55 8.84 -19.19
N THR A 273 10.78 8.67 -19.66
CA THR A 273 11.42 7.36 -19.87
C THR A 273 12.55 7.06 -18.89
N GLY A 274 13.09 8.07 -18.22
CA GLY A 274 14.18 7.95 -17.25
C GLY A 274 13.93 8.78 -15.99
N ARG A 275 14.99 9.33 -15.38
CA ARG A 275 14.85 10.27 -14.25
C ARG A 275 14.52 11.67 -14.75
N ALA A 276 13.53 12.32 -14.16
CA ALA A 276 13.11 13.65 -14.53
C ALA A 276 12.82 14.50 -13.29
N MET A 277 13.15 15.78 -13.39
CA MET A 277 12.70 16.81 -12.47
C MET A 277 11.47 17.47 -13.07
N LEU A 278 10.32 17.27 -12.45
CA LEU A 278 9.04 17.82 -12.89
C LEU A 278 8.62 18.96 -11.96
N ARG A 279 8.14 20.06 -12.51
CA ARG A 279 7.57 21.17 -11.76
C ARG A 279 6.07 21.20 -11.98
N LEU A 280 5.33 20.88 -10.93
CA LEU A 280 3.89 21.04 -10.86
C LEU A 280 3.56 22.47 -10.46
N HIS A 281 2.92 23.22 -11.36
CA HIS A 281 2.35 24.53 -11.09
C HIS A 281 0.92 24.35 -10.59
N LEU A 282 0.60 24.98 -9.46
CA LEU A 282 -0.70 24.96 -8.82
C LEU A 282 -1.40 26.32 -9.02
N PRO A 283 -2.74 26.38 -8.96
CA PRO A 283 -3.47 27.63 -8.81
C PRO A 283 -2.96 28.40 -7.58
N PRO A 284 -2.63 29.71 -7.69
CA PRO A 284 -2.06 30.49 -6.59
C PRO A 284 -2.86 30.44 -5.28
N GLU A 285 -4.19 30.42 -5.40
CA GLU A 285 -5.16 30.37 -4.31
C GLU A 285 -5.16 29.05 -3.53
N LEU A 286 -4.61 27.97 -4.11
CA LEU A 286 -4.62 26.66 -3.50
C LEU A 286 -3.41 26.49 -2.57
N SER A 287 -3.65 26.68 -1.26
CA SER A 287 -2.63 26.55 -0.22
C SER A 287 -2.65 25.18 0.49
N ALA A 288 -3.75 24.43 0.41
CA ALA A 288 -3.84 23.09 0.94
C ALA A 288 -4.80 22.22 0.12
N GLY A 289 -4.63 20.91 0.18
CA GLY A 289 -5.50 19.98 -0.54
C GLY A 289 -5.00 18.54 -0.57
N CYS A 290 -5.67 17.73 -1.38
CA CYS A 290 -5.32 16.35 -1.66
C CYS A 290 -5.15 16.18 -3.17
N LEU A 291 -4.04 15.59 -3.59
CA LEU A 291 -3.77 15.25 -4.99
C LEU A 291 -3.36 13.79 -5.09
N ALA A 292 -3.61 13.19 -6.25
CA ALA A 292 -3.07 11.88 -6.58
C ALA A 292 -2.07 11.99 -7.73
N LEU A 293 -0.97 11.25 -7.60
CA LEU A 293 -0.05 10.91 -8.68
C LEU A 293 -0.54 9.59 -9.28
N ARG A 294 -1.07 9.64 -10.51
CA ARG A 294 -1.50 8.45 -11.23
C ARG A 294 -0.48 8.11 -12.32
N VAL A 295 -0.05 6.85 -12.33
CA VAL A 295 1.00 6.37 -13.22
C VAL A 295 0.42 5.37 -14.21
N ASN A 296 0.57 5.70 -15.49
CA ASN A 296 0.18 4.83 -16.60
C ASN A 296 1.45 4.33 -17.32
N GLY A 297 1.59 3.03 -17.41
CA GLY A 297 2.69 2.38 -18.12
C GLY A 297 2.38 0.90 -18.36
N ARG A 298 3.32 0.18 -18.97
CA ARG A 298 3.07 -1.20 -19.42
C ARG A 298 2.87 -2.22 -18.29
N GLY A 299 3.52 -2.03 -17.14
CA GLY A 299 3.29 -2.85 -15.95
C GLY A 299 3.92 -4.24 -16.03
N LEU A 300 5.14 -4.31 -16.53
CA LEU A 300 5.86 -5.56 -16.73
C LEU A 300 6.30 -6.19 -15.38
N PRO A 301 6.06 -7.50 -15.16
CA PRO A 301 6.47 -8.17 -13.93
C PRO A 301 7.99 -8.31 -13.81
N LEU A 302 8.47 -8.23 -12.57
CA LEU A 302 9.87 -8.41 -12.21
C LEU A 302 10.17 -9.88 -11.88
N LEU A 303 11.44 -10.26 -11.97
CA LEU A 303 11.87 -11.64 -11.72
C LEU A 303 11.94 -11.98 -10.24
N ARG A 304 12.37 -11.05 -9.39
CA ARG A 304 12.64 -11.31 -7.95
C ARG A 304 11.72 -10.54 -7.01
N ASP A 305 10.86 -9.70 -7.56
CA ASP A 305 9.94 -8.86 -6.82
C ASP A 305 8.52 -9.05 -7.38
N PRO A 306 7.51 -9.37 -6.55
CA PRO A 306 6.13 -9.47 -6.99
C PRO A 306 5.50 -8.11 -7.33
N ARG A 307 6.08 -6.98 -6.91
CA ARG A 307 5.54 -5.65 -7.20
C ARG A 307 5.62 -5.31 -8.69
N ILE A 308 4.81 -4.32 -9.08
CA ILE A 308 4.86 -3.67 -10.39
C ILE A 308 5.36 -2.24 -10.18
N LEU A 309 6.65 -2.02 -10.47
CA LEU A 309 7.39 -0.83 -10.11
C LEU A 309 7.48 0.13 -11.31
N HIS A 310 6.43 0.92 -11.52
CA HIS A 310 6.34 1.83 -12.67
C HIS A 310 7.16 3.10 -12.50
N LEU A 311 7.14 3.69 -11.31
CA LEU A 311 7.78 4.97 -11.04
C LEU A 311 8.19 5.03 -9.57
N ARG A 312 9.40 5.54 -9.32
CA ARG A 312 9.83 5.95 -7.97
C ARG A 312 9.89 7.47 -7.88
N VAL A 313 9.59 7.97 -6.69
CA VAL A 313 9.76 9.37 -6.31
C VAL A 313 10.98 9.45 -5.40
N LEU A 314 11.92 10.32 -5.74
CA LEU A 314 13.16 10.53 -5.01
C LEU A 314 13.14 11.85 -4.22
N GLY A 315 12.24 12.78 -4.59
CA GLY A 315 12.14 14.07 -3.94
C GLY A 315 10.84 14.79 -4.26
N MET A 316 10.32 15.51 -3.28
CA MET A 316 9.19 16.42 -3.37
C MET A 316 9.53 17.66 -2.54
N ALA A 317 9.61 18.81 -3.19
CA ALA A 317 9.97 20.07 -2.52
C ALA A 317 9.24 21.25 -3.13
N TRP A 318 8.79 22.18 -2.30
CA TRP A 318 8.28 23.45 -2.78
C TRP A 318 9.42 24.34 -3.27
N GLU A 319 9.21 25.05 -4.38
CA GLU A 319 10.13 26.12 -4.74
C GLU A 319 9.97 27.29 -3.77
N ALA A 320 11.09 27.86 -3.33
CA ALA A 320 11.08 29.14 -2.63
C ALA A 320 10.32 30.18 -3.46
N ALA A 321 9.51 31.00 -2.79
CA ALA A 321 8.95 32.16 -3.46
C ALA A 321 10.12 33.07 -3.90
N PRO A 322 10.05 33.66 -5.10
CA PRO A 322 11.02 34.68 -5.50
C PRO A 322 11.09 35.80 -4.45
N GLU A 323 12.27 36.40 -4.24
CA GLU A 323 12.48 37.45 -3.22
C GLU A 323 11.45 38.60 -3.29
N TRP A 324 10.95 38.92 -4.50
CA TRP A 324 9.94 39.97 -4.71
C TRP A 324 8.54 39.63 -4.20
N LEU A 325 8.24 38.34 -3.93
CA LEU A 325 7.00 37.89 -3.31
C LEU A 325 7.14 37.77 -1.78
N GLN A 326 8.37 37.64 -1.28
CA GLN A 326 8.69 37.50 0.15
C GLN A 326 8.89 38.85 0.86
N SER A 327 9.03 39.95 0.12
CA SER A 327 9.16 41.30 0.67
C SER A 327 7.91 42.16 0.44
N PRO A 328 7.35 42.82 1.48
CA PRO A 328 6.37 43.90 1.31
C PRO A 328 6.98 45.17 0.67
N ALA A 329 8.30 45.20 0.50
CA ALA A 329 9.03 46.31 -0.08
C ALA A 329 9.60 45.91 -1.46
N VAL A 330 9.24 46.68 -2.49
CA VAL A 330 9.99 46.72 -3.76
C VAL A 330 11.47 46.94 -3.40
N PRO A 331 12.41 46.10 -3.87
CA PRO A 331 13.83 46.31 -3.62
C PRO A 331 14.21 47.71 -4.10
N ARG A 332 14.55 48.61 -3.18
CA ARG A 332 15.30 49.83 -3.52
C ARG A 332 16.72 49.38 -3.78
N GLU A 333 17.14 49.46 -5.04
CA GLU A 333 18.51 49.15 -5.45
C GLU A 333 19.50 50.02 -4.67
N THR A 334 20.38 49.36 -3.91
CA THR A 334 21.61 49.96 -3.40
C THR A 334 22.65 49.90 -4.52
N ASN A 335 22.97 51.08 -5.05
CA ASN A 335 24.06 51.31 -6.00
C ASN A 335 25.36 50.63 -5.53
N GLN A 336 25.92 49.71 -6.34
CA GLN A 336 27.37 49.60 -6.63
C GLN A 336 27.81 48.33 -7.42
N ALA A 337 26.90 47.43 -7.82
CA ALA A 337 27.26 46.37 -8.78
C ALA A 337 27.02 46.86 -10.22
N ALA A 338 28.04 46.75 -11.09
CA ALA A 338 27.89 47.07 -12.50
C ALA A 338 26.78 46.20 -13.13
N GLU A 339 25.72 46.84 -13.61
CA GLU A 339 24.56 46.14 -14.16
C GLU A 339 24.95 45.26 -15.35
N PRO A 340 24.37 44.05 -15.46
CA PRO A 340 24.56 43.22 -16.64
C PRO A 340 24.04 43.95 -17.89
N PRO A 341 24.74 43.86 -19.03
CA PRO A 341 24.38 44.57 -20.26
C PRO A 341 23.01 44.16 -20.83
N ILE A 342 22.49 43.01 -20.40
CA ILE A 342 21.15 42.50 -20.73
C ILE A 342 20.50 42.01 -19.44
N ARG A 343 19.30 42.52 -19.13
CA ARG A 343 18.47 42.07 -18.01
C ARG A 343 17.17 41.47 -18.55
N VAL A 344 16.88 40.21 -18.19
CA VAL A 344 15.59 39.56 -18.49
C VAL A 344 14.61 39.94 -17.39
N LEU A 345 13.53 40.62 -17.74
CA LEU A 345 12.59 41.22 -16.77
C LEU A 345 11.32 40.38 -16.56
N SER A 346 10.98 39.49 -17.50
CA SER A 346 9.79 38.62 -17.44
C SER A 346 9.95 37.39 -18.34
N THR A 347 9.53 36.21 -17.85
CA THR A 347 9.49 34.93 -18.59
C THR A 347 8.14 34.23 -18.48
N THR A 348 7.05 35.01 -18.50
CA THR A 348 5.70 34.43 -18.56
C THR A 348 5.42 33.85 -19.96
N ARG A 349 4.50 32.88 -20.06
CA ARG A 349 4.11 32.23 -21.33
C ARG A 349 3.61 33.17 -22.44
N ARG A 350 3.37 34.45 -22.14
CA ARG A 350 2.72 35.41 -23.05
C ARG A 350 3.53 36.69 -23.26
N GLN A 351 4.61 36.88 -22.50
CA GLN A 351 5.39 38.10 -22.55
C GLN A 351 6.85 37.83 -22.22
N ILE A 352 7.72 38.26 -23.13
CA ILE A 352 9.17 38.27 -22.91
C ILE A 352 9.63 39.72 -22.97
N GLN A 353 10.37 40.14 -21.93
CA GLN A 353 10.93 41.48 -21.82
C GLN A 353 12.43 41.44 -21.57
N PHE A 354 13.16 42.16 -22.40
CA PHE A 354 14.59 42.41 -22.24
C PHE A 354 14.83 43.91 -22.13
N ALA A 355 15.68 44.30 -21.19
CA ALA A 355 16.28 45.63 -21.17
C ALA A 355 17.73 45.51 -21.65
N VAL A 356 18.09 46.32 -22.66
CA VAL A 356 19.46 46.44 -23.16
C VAL A 356 19.98 47.81 -22.79
N ARG A 357 20.99 47.86 -21.94
CA ARG A 357 21.65 49.10 -21.52
C ARG A 357 23.05 49.16 -22.14
N PRO A 358 23.28 50.03 -23.13
CA PRO A 358 24.62 50.20 -23.66
C PRO A 358 25.52 50.81 -22.57
N ARG A 359 26.82 50.49 -22.63
CA ARG A 359 27.81 51.11 -21.73
C ARG A 359 27.82 52.64 -21.96
N PRO A 360 28.17 53.45 -20.96
CA PRO A 360 28.34 54.89 -21.14
C PRO A 360 29.27 55.18 -22.33
N GLY A 361 28.76 55.90 -23.34
CA GLY A 361 29.48 56.24 -24.58
C GLY A 361 29.38 55.22 -25.73
N ALA A 362 28.69 54.08 -25.54
CA ALA A 362 28.36 53.15 -26.61
C ALA A 362 26.92 53.38 -27.11
N GLU A 363 26.69 53.27 -28.41
CA GLU A 363 25.36 53.35 -29.02
C GLU A 363 24.96 51.98 -29.59
N LEU A 364 23.74 51.53 -29.29
CA LEU A 364 23.15 50.38 -29.97
C LEU A 364 22.81 50.80 -31.41
N ARG A 365 23.54 50.26 -32.40
CA ARG A 365 23.38 50.68 -33.80
C ARG A 365 22.26 49.95 -34.53
N SER A 366 22.01 48.70 -34.18
CA SER A 366 20.95 47.86 -34.75
C SER A 366 20.51 46.80 -33.75
N PHE A 367 19.25 46.39 -33.88
CA PHE A 367 18.70 45.24 -33.17
C PHE A 367 17.76 44.49 -34.11
N ASP A 368 18.00 43.18 -34.23
CA ASP A 368 17.27 42.26 -35.09
C ASP A 368 16.62 41.16 -34.25
N VAL A 369 15.33 40.90 -34.48
CA VAL A 369 14.58 39.80 -33.89
C VAL A 369 14.11 38.87 -34.99
N ASP A 370 14.58 37.63 -34.95
CA ASP A 370 14.10 36.54 -35.80
C ASP A 370 13.33 35.53 -34.95
N VAL A 371 12.09 35.24 -35.31
CA VAL A 371 11.34 34.07 -34.82
C VAL A 371 11.25 33.07 -35.96
N ARG A 372 11.56 31.79 -35.68
CA ARG A 372 11.53 30.71 -36.67
C ARG A 372 10.53 29.63 -36.30
N ASP A 373 9.92 28.99 -37.30
CA ASP A 373 9.11 27.78 -37.11
C ASP A 373 9.99 26.55 -36.83
N ALA A 374 9.35 25.41 -36.52
CA ALA A 374 10.04 24.14 -36.26
C ALA A 374 10.77 23.57 -37.49
N ALA A 375 10.49 24.06 -38.69
CA ALA A 375 11.18 23.72 -39.93
C ALA A 375 12.36 24.68 -40.24
N GLY A 376 12.59 25.70 -39.39
CA GLY A 376 13.68 26.67 -39.50
C GLY A 376 13.36 27.90 -40.35
N ASN A 377 12.12 28.05 -40.84
CA ASN A 377 11.69 29.21 -41.63
C ASN A 377 11.43 30.40 -40.71
N VAL A 378 11.83 31.60 -41.14
CA VAL A 378 11.55 32.83 -40.38
C VAL A 378 10.06 33.16 -40.51
N VAL A 379 9.36 33.23 -39.37
CA VAL A 379 7.93 33.54 -39.25
C VAL A 379 7.65 34.96 -38.74
N PHE A 380 8.65 35.61 -38.14
CA PHE A 380 8.61 37.04 -37.80
C PHE A 380 10.03 37.60 -37.83
N GLN A 381 10.19 38.77 -38.44
CA GLN A 381 11.45 39.50 -38.49
C GLN A 381 11.21 40.99 -38.23
N ALA A 382 11.94 41.56 -37.27
CA ALA A 382 11.92 42.99 -37.01
C ALA A 382 13.35 43.53 -36.83
N ALA A 383 13.68 44.57 -37.60
CA ALA A 383 14.95 45.28 -37.53
C ALA A 383 14.68 46.77 -37.28
N ARG A 384 15.33 47.38 -36.28
CA ARG A 384 15.20 48.83 -36.02
C ARG A 384 16.54 49.46 -35.68
N GLN A 385 16.77 50.65 -36.23
CA GLN A 385 17.83 51.56 -35.80
C GLN A 385 17.24 52.56 -34.80
N SER A 386 17.81 52.64 -33.61
CA SER A 386 17.43 53.64 -32.60
C SER A 386 18.58 53.87 -31.61
N ALA A 387 18.70 55.08 -31.09
CA ALA A 387 19.69 55.43 -30.07
C ALA A 387 19.02 55.54 -28.68
N GLY A 388 19.71 55.10 -27.62
CA GLY A 388 19.28 55.25 -26.22
C GLY A 388 19.02 53.93 -25.47
N GLU A 389 18.40 54.05 -24.29
CA GLU A 389 17.91 52.89 -23.53
C GLU A 389 16.63 52.35 -24.18
N HIS A 390 16.53 51.02 -24.32
CA HIS A 390 15.44 50.38 -25.02
C HIS A 390 14.83 49.25 -24.21
N LEU A 391 13.50 49.27 -24.11
CA LEU A 391 12.69 48.18 -23.61
C LEU A 391 12.04 47.47 -24.80
N VAL A 392 12.44 46.22 -25.04
CA VAL A 392 11.81 45.37 -26.06
C VAL A 392 10.75 44.51 -25.38
N THR A 393 9.49 44.67 -25.79
CA THR A 393 8.37 43.84 -25.32
C THR A 393 7.83 43.03 -26.49
N LEU A 394 7.99 41.71 -26.42
CA LEU A 394 7.34 40.78 -27.34
C LEU A 394 6.09 40.23 -26.65
N ASN A 395 4.93 40.60 -27.17
CA ASN A 395 3.64 40.06 -26.73
C ASN A 395 3.25 38.95 -27.70
N PHE A 396 3.02 37.75 -27.18
CA PHE A 396 2.56 36.61 -27.96
C PHE A 396 1.07 36.45 -27.74
N ASP A 397 0.29 36.72 -28.78
CA ASP A 397 -1.15 36.52 -28.78
C ASP A 397 -1.47 35.30 -29.66
N PHE A 398 -2.20 34.35 -29.10
CA PHE A 398 -2.56 33.10 -29.79
C PHE A 398 -4.07 33.10 -29.99
N GLU A 399 -4.53 33.10 -31.24
CA GLU A 399 -5.94 32.84 -31.53
C GLU A 399 -6.27 31.38 -31.15
N ALA A 400 -7.04 31.22 -30.10
CA ALA A 400 -7.63 29.92 -29.78
C ALA A 400 -8.66 29.58 -30.87
N SER A 401 -8.52 28.42 -31.53
CA SER A 401 -9.69 27.80 -32.15
C SER A 401 -10.78 27.71 -31.07
N ALA A 402 -12.02 28.08 -31.41
CA ALA A 402 -13.11 28.41 -30.49
C ALA A 402 -13.59 27.31 -29.50
N ASN A 403 -12.77 26.30 -29.17
CA ASN A 403 -13.08 25.22 -28.23
C ASN A 403 -11.87 24.76 -27.39
N LEU A 404 -10.91 25.63 -27.05
CA LEU A 404 -9.93 25.30 -26.01
C LEU A 404 -10.50 25.69 -24.64
N PRO A 405 -10.63 24.76 -23.68
CA PRO A 405 -11.06 25.09 -22.32
C PRO A 405 -10.09 26.12 -21.71
N ALA A 406 -10.62 27.01 -20.88
CA ALA A 406 -9.86 28.05 -20.20
C ALA A 406 -8.53 27.48 -19.66
N SER A 407 -7.42 28.11 -20.04
CA SER A 407 -6.05 27.84 -19.57
C SER A 407 -6.06 27.26 -18.16
N SER A 408 -5.86 25.95 -18.00
CA SER A 408 -5.76 25.35 -16.68
C SER A 408 -4.58 26.00 -15.96
N ALA A 409 -4.81 26.56 -14.77
CA ALA A 409 -3.73 27.04 -13.91
C ALA A 409 -2.76 25.91 -13.48
N TRP A 410 -3.14 24.67 -13.77
CA TRP A 410 -2.35 23.46 -13.62
C TRP A 410 -1.42 23.22 -14.81
N LEU A 411 -0.14 22.97 -14.51
CA LEU A 411 0.87 22.53 -15.47
C LEU A 411 1.87 21.59 -14.79
N LEU A 412 2.20 20.49 -15.44
CA LEU A 412 3.37 19.68 -15.10
C LEU A 412 4.47 19.90 -16.14
N GLU A 413 5.47 20.68 -15.79
CA GLU A 413 6.59 21.07 -16.64
C GLU A 413 7.78 20.14 -16.42
N MET A 414 8.39 19.62 -17.49
CA MET A 414 9.66 18.91 -17.39
C MET A 414 10.82 19.91 -17.37
N VAL A 415 11.47 20.06 -16.22
CA VAL A 415 12.58 20.99 -16.01
C VAL A 415 13.91 20.39 -16.45
N ARG A 416 14.09 19.10 -16.15
CA ARG A 416 15.31 18.35 -16.46
C ARG A 416 14.96 16.89 -16.70
N ALA A 417 15.68 16.25 -17.61
CA ALA A 417 15.63 14.81 -17.82
C ALA A 417 17.04 14.21 -17.84
N LYS A 418 17.13 12.95 -17.44
CA LYS A 418 18.29 12.07 -17.55
C LYS A 418 17.84 10.74 -18.19
N PRO A 419 18.74 10.01 -18.87
CA PRO A 419 18.45 8.67 -19.35
C PRO A 419 17.95 7.74 -18.24
N ALA A 420 17.25 6.68 -18.63
CA ALA A 420 16.79 5.65 -17.71
C ALA A 420 17.96 4.93 -17.03
N GLN A 421 17.79 4.56 -15.76
CA GLN A 421 18.66 3.59 -15.11
C GLN A 421 18.57 2.23 -15.83
N ASP A 422 19.71 1.57 -16.02
CA ASP A 422 19.74 0.18 -16.43
C ASP A 422 19.40 -0.74 -15.24
N TRP A 423 18.24 -1.39 -15.33
CA TRP A 423 17.74 -2.30 -14.31
C TRP A 423 18.19 -3.76 -14.50
N SER A 424 18.83 -4.10 -15.62
CA SER A 424 19.06 -5.48 -16.06
C SER A 424 19.91 -6.32 -15.10
N ALA A 425 20.87 -5.70 -14.42
CA ALA A 425 21.72 -6.35 -13.41
C ALA A 425 21.22 -6.15 -11.97
N SER A 426 20.11 -5.43 -11.77
CA SER A 426 19.58 -5.11 -10.44
C SER A 426 18.68 -6.21 -9.88
N TYR A 427 18.36 -6.13 -8.59
CA TYR A 427 17.32 -6.97 -7.98
C TYR A 427 15.96 -6.81 -8.67
N HIS A 428 15.69 -5.62 -9.21
CA HIS A 428 14.47 -5.27 -9.92
C HIS A 428 14.50 -5.60 -11.42
N ALA A 429 15.37 -6.52 -11.86
CA ALA A 429 15.38 -6.96 -13.25
C ALA A 429 14.03 -7.55 -13.68
N LEU A 430 13.63 -7.23 -14.92
CA LEU A 430 12.42 -7.78 -15.54
C LEU A 430 12.45 -9.31 -15.59
N HIS A 431 11.28 -9.92 -15.48
CA HIS A 431 11.14 -11.34 -15.80
C HIS A 431 11.48 -11.58 -17.29
N PRO A 432 12.27 -12.62 -17.66
CA PRO A 432 12.66 -12.85 -19.07
C PRO A 432 11.49 -13.02 -20.06
N LEU A 433 10.33 -13.45 -19.55
CA LEU A 433 9.08 -13.58 -20.29
C LEU A 433 8.04 -12.50 -19.95
N ALA A 434 8.45 -11.37 -19.35
CA ALA A 434 7.53 -10.35 -18.82
C ALA A 434 6.48 -9.91 -19.84
N ALA A 435 6.89 -9.66 -21.09
CA ALA A 435 6.01 -9.25 -22.18
C ALA A 435 4.91 -10.27 -22.55
N ARG A 436 5.02 -11.53 -22.10
CA ARG A 436 4.09 -12.63 -22.40
C ARG A 436 3.26 -13.07 -21.19
N ILE A 437 3.39 -12.39 -20.05
CA ILE A 437 2.62 -12.69 -18.84
C ILE A 437 1.36 -11.81 -18.83
N PRO A 438 0.15 -12.38 -19.02
CA PRO A 438 -1.07 -11.60 -19.23
C PRO A 438 -1.71 -11.07 -17.93
N ARG A 439 -1.36 -11.64 -16.77
CA ARG A 439 -1.98 -11.35 -15.46
C ARG A 439 -0.92 -11.22 -14.37
N ALA A 440 -0.05 -10.22 -14.50
CA ALA A 440 0.83 -9.84 -13.41
C ALA A 440 0.08 -8.87 -12.48
N ALA A 441 -0.09 -9.28 -11.21
CA ALA A 441 -0.65 -8.43 -10.17
C ALA A 441 0.27 -8.42 -8.94
N TYR A 442 0.22 -7.32 -8.19
CA TYR A 442 0.78 -7.20 -6.85
C TYR A 442 -0.37 -7.26 -5.84
N LEU A 443 -0.45 -8.35 -5.09
CA LEU A 443 -1.53 -8.64 -4.14
C LEU A 443 -1.19 -8.13 -2.74
N HIS A 444 -2.22 -7.93 -1.90
CA HIS A 444 -2.07 -7.62 -0.48
C HIS A 444 -1.64 -8.86 0.30
N THR A 445 -0.32 -9.02 0.47
CA THR A 445 0.28 -10.13 1.20
C THR A 445 0.95 -9.73 2.52
N HIS A 446 0.84 -8.46 2.92
CA HIS A 446 1.37 -7.98 4.20
C HIS A 446 0.45 -8.42 5.34
N ALA A 447 0.99 -9.11 6.35
CA ALA A 447 0.22 -9.68 7.46
C ALA A 447 -1.01 -10.50 7.02
N CYS A 448 -0.94 -11.14 5.86
CA CYS A 448 -2.16 -11.59 5.19
C CYS A 448 -2.84 -12.82 5.83
N GLY A 449 -2.15 -13.51 6.75
CA GLY A 449 -2.73 -14.58 7.56
C GLY A 449 -3.81 -14.14 8.56
N ASP A 450 -3.91 -12.84 8.86
CA ASP A 450 -4.84 -12.27 9.86
C ASP A 450 -6.27 -12.08 9.31
N PHE A 451 -6.46 -12.07 7.99
CA PHE A 451 -7.80 -11.95 7.40
C PHE A 451 -7.81 -12.51 5.99
N THR A 452 -8.32 -13.72 5.79
CA THR A 452 -8.52 -14.27 4.44
C THR A 452 -9.98 -14.71 4.29
N LEU A 453 -10.75 -13.97 3.50
CA LEU A 453 -12.19 -14.20 3.34
C LEU A 453 -12.55 -14.49 1.88
N LEU A 454 -13.13 -15.66 1.63
CA LEU A 454 -13.60 -16.12 0.32
C LEU A 454 -14.92 -16.90 0.47
N ALA A 455 -15.60 -17.11 -0.65
CA ALA A 455 -16.68 -18.11 -0.71
C ALA A 455 -16.15 -19.50 -0.33
N ARG A 456 -16.98 -20.29 0.35
CA ARG A 456 -16.62 -21.66 0.76
C ARG A 456 -16.24 -22.53 -0.43
N ASP A 457 -16.96 -22.43 -1.54
CA ASP A 457 -16.67 -23.23 -2.73
C ASP A 457 -15.32 -22.87 -3.37
N ASP A 458 -14.88 -21.62 -3.27
CA ASP A 458 -13.55 -21.20 -3.72
C ASP A 458 -12.44 -21.78 -2.84
N TRP A 459 -12.62 -21.80 -1.51
CA TRP A 459 -11.72 -22.51 -0.59
C TRP A 459 -11.59 -23.99 -0.95
N PHE A 460 -12.71 -24.65 -1.27
CA PHE A 460 -12.73 -26.07 -1.62
C PHE A 460 -12.09 -26.34 -2.98
N ARG A 461 -12.30 -25.44 -3.95
CA ARG A 461 -11.65 -25.49 -5.28
C ARG A 461 -10.13 -25.39 -5.17
N LEU A 462 -9.65 -24.55 -4.25
CA LEU A 462 -8.22 -24.36 -3.98
C LEU A 462 -7.63 -25.37 -2.98
N ARG A 463 -8.49 -26.12 -2.28
CA ARG A 463 -8.12 -27.09 -1.24
C ARG A 463 -7.31 -26.50 -0.09
N GLY A 464 -7.70 -25.30 0.36
CA GLY A 464 -7.09 -24.63 1.51
C GLY A 464 -5.67 -24.12 1.27
N TYR A 465 -5.02 -23.71 2.35
CA TYR A 465 -3.60 -23.35 2.37
C TYR A 465 -2.70 -24.54 2.05
N ALA A 466 -1.46 -24.29 1.61
CA ALA A 466 -0.47 -25.35 1.49
C ALA A 466 -0.19 -26.01 2.86
N GLU A 467 -0.18 -27.35 2.92
CA GLU A 467 -0.01 -28.12 4.16
C GLU A 467 1.44 -28.54 4.38
N PHE A 468 2.35 -27.57 4.31
CA PHE A 468 3.76 -27.83 4.54
C PHE A 468 4.04 -27.96 6.05
N PRO A 469 4.76 -29.00 6.50
CA PRO A 469 5.15 -29.17 7.90
C PRO A 469 6.37 -28.30 8.25
N ILE A 470 6.32 -27.02 7.90
CA ILE A 470 7.39 -26.04 8.08
C ILE A 470 6.90 -24.88 8.94
N TRP A 471 7.79 -23.98 9.33
CA TRP A 471 7.35 -22.74 9.96
C TRP A 471 6.51 -21.91 8.94
N PRO A 472 5.31 -21.40 9.31
CA PRO A 472 4.29 -20.99 8.34
C PRO A 472 4.51 -19.60 7.70
N MET A 473 5.74 -19.19 7.42
CA MET A 473 5.98 -17.94 6.67
C MET A 473 5.53 -18.05 5.22
N HIS A 474 4.89 -16.99 4.72
CA HIS A 474 4.48 -16.82 3.32
C HIS A 474 3.49 -17.86 2.76
N ILE A 475 2.99 -18.80 3.58
CA ILE A 475 2.03 -19.81 3.12
C ILE A 475 0.67 -19.15 2.79
N ASP A 476 0.24 -18.20 3.61
CA ASP A 476 -0.91 -17.33 3.36
C ASP A 476 -0.74 -16.52 2.07
N ALA A 477 0.39 -15.85 1.89
CA ALA A 477 0.73 -15.10 0.68
C ALA A 477 0.71 -15.99 -0.57
N LEU A 478 1.25 -17.21 -0.47
CA LEU A 478 1.22 -18.19 -1.55
C LEU A 478 -0.21 -18.57 -1.94
N PHE A 479 -1.10 -18.74 -0.96
CA PHE A 479 -2.52 -18.98 -1.20
C PHE A 479 -3.19 -17.80 -1.92
N CYS A 480 -2.88 -16.55 -1.55
CA CYS A 480 -3.41 -15.37 -2.23
C CYS A 480 -3.11 -15.38 -3.73
N TYR A 481 -1.87 -15.71 -4.12
CA TYR A 481 -1.51 -15.83 -5.54
C TYR A 481 -2.15 -17.06 -6.21
N ALA A 482 -2.30 -18.17 -5.51
CA ALA A 482 -3.04 -19.33 -6.03
C ALA A 482 -4.51 -18.97 -6.31
N ALA A 483 -5.17 -18.26 -5.39
CA ALA A 483 -6.53 -17.77 -5.58
C ALA A 483 -6.65 -16.85 -6.81
N TYR A 484 -5.75 -15.85 -6.91
CA TYR A 484 -5.72 -14.93 -8.03
C TYR A 484 -5.59 -15.65 -9.39
N HIS A 485 -4.65 -16.60 -9.48
CA HIS A 485 -4.45 -17.37 -10.72
C HIS A 485 -5.52 -18.44 -10.95
N ALA A 486 -6.36 -18.77 -9.95
CA ALA A 486 -7.61 -19.51 -10.15
C ALA A 486 -8.77 -18.62 -10.65
N GLY A 487 -8.52 -17.32 -10.88
CA GLY A 487 -9.51 -16.36 -11.36
C GLY A 487 -10.27 -15.62 -10.26
N ILE A 488 -9.95 -15.83 -8.99
CA ILE A 488 -10.58 -15.12 -7.86
C ILE A 488 -9.95 -13.74 -7.76
N GLN A 489 -10.75 -12.68 -7.83
CA GLN A 489 -10.25 -11.30 -7.78
C GLN A 489 -9.95 -10.88 -6.35
N GLU A 490 -8.91 -10.08 -6.14
CA GLU A 490 -8.65 -9.46 -4.83
C GLU A 490 -9.50 -8.19 -4.67
N GLU A 491 -10.14 -8.04 -3.52
CA GLU A 491 -10.75 -6.79 -3.07
C GLU A 491 -10.16 -6.41 -1.71
N ILE A 492 -9.47 -5.26 -1.66
CA ILE A 492 -8.94 -4.72 -0.39
C ILE A 492 -10.00 -3.80 0.21
N LEU A 493 -10.58 -4.24 1.33
CA LEU A 493 -11.50 -3.48 2.15
C LEU A 493 -10.70 -2.34 2.83
N ARG A 494 -11.00 -1.10 2.45
CA ARG A 494 -10.35 0.11 2.98
C ARG A 494 -11.14 0.70 4.14
N HIS A 495 -10.57 1.71 4.81
CA HIS A 495 -11.24 2.48 5.87
C HIS A 495 -12.69 2.88 5.46
N PRO A 496 -13.70 2.71 6.35
CA PRO A 496 -13.60 2.39 7.79
C PRO A 496 -13.57 0.90 8.15
N LEU A 497 -13.46 0.00 7.16
CA LEU A 497 -13.39 -1.45 7.40
C LEU A 497 -11.97 -1.78 7.91
N ARG A 498 -11.85 -2.22 9.17
CA ARG A 498 -10.58 -2.40 9.87
C ARG A 498 -10.57 -3.70 10.67
N ILE A 499 -9.37 -4.24 10.84
CA ILE A 499 -9.06 -5.23 11.87
C ILE A 499 -7.96 -4.69 12.77
N PHE A 500 -8.04 -5.01 14.05
CA PHE A 500 -7.05 -4.66 15.05
C PHE A 500 -6.39 -5.92 15.56
N HIS A 501 -5.08 -6.01 15.42
CA HIS A 501 -4.27 -7.10 15.97
C HIS A 501 -3.69 -6.65 17.31
N ILE A 502 -3.96 -7.42 18.36
CA ILE A 502 -3.50 -7.13 19.70
C ILE A 502 -2.01 -7.50 19.79
N GLU A 503 -1.13 -6.50 19.94
CA GLU A 503 0.32 -6.70 20.01
C GLU A 503 0.67 -7.70 21.14
N HIS A 504 1.71 -8.51 20.95
CA HIS A 504 2.12 -9.47 21.97
C HIS A 504 3.64 -9.66 21.98
N LEU A 505 4.23 -9.67 23.18
CA LEU A 505 5.68 -9.51 23.40
C LEU A 505 6.52 -10.75 23.06
N THR A 506 5.89 -11.90 22.77
CA THR A 506 6.62 -13.17 22.63
C THR A 506 6.27 -13.91 21.34
N ALA A 507 7.17 -13.85 20.35
CA ALA A 507 7.48 -14.89 19.35
C ALA A 507 6.35 -15.65 18.61
N ALA A 508 5.14 -15.11 18.62
CA ALA A 508 3.90 -15.66 18.04
C ALA A 508 3.58 -15.10 16.65
N GLY A 509 4.24 -14.00 16.26
CA GLY A 509 4.17 -13.40 14.94
C GLY A 509 5.54 -12.92 14.46
N TRP A 510 5.60 -12.43 13.22
CA TRP A 510 6.76 -11.72 12.70
C TRP A 510 6.64 -10.23 13.04
N THR A 511 7.69 -9.67 13.65
CA THR A 511 7.89 -8.22 13.77
C THR A 511 9.30 -7.88 13.29
N PRO A 512 9.54 -6.67 12.74
CA PRO A 512 10.88 -6.25 12.33
C PRO A 512 11.90 -6.36 13.47
N GLU A 513 11.50 -6.02 14.70
CA GLU A 513 12.39 -6.03 15.87
C GLU A 513 12.71 -7.45 16.36
N GLY A 514 11.80 -8.42 16.11
CA GLY A 514 11.92 -9.81 16.56
C GLY A 514 12.64 -10.75 15.57
N GLU A 515 12.95 -10.31 14.35
CA GLU A 515 13.41 -11.19 13.27
C GLU A 515 14.73 -11.90 13.59
N ALA A 516 15.71 -11.21 14.17
CA ALA A 516 17.00 -11.84 14.51
C ALA A 516 16.86 -12.97 15.53
N ALA A 517 16.09 -12.75 16.60
CA ALA A 517 15.82 -13.75 17.63
C ALA A 517 15.00 -14.93 17.06
N ARG A 518 14.05 -14.63 16.17
CA ARG A 518 13.25 -15.62 15.45
C ARG A 518 14.11 -16.51 14.56
N SER A 519 14.95 -15.92 13.72
CA SER A 519 15.87 -16.61 12.81
C SER A 519 16.83 -17.53 13.59
N ALA A 520 17.40 -17.05 14.70
CA ALA A 520 18.24 -17.86 15.58
C ALA A 520 17.50 -19.07 16.17
N ARG A 521 16.25 -18.88 16.60
CA ARG A 521 15.39 -19.95 17.13
C ARG A 521 15.07 -21.03 16.10
N LEU A 522 14.80 -20.64 14.85
CA LEU A 522 14.52 -21.59 13.77
C LEU A 522 15.75 -22.43 13.44
N ALA A 523 16.92 -21.80 13.33
CA ALA A 523 18.18 -22.49 13.07
C ALA A 523 18.53 -23.48 14.19
N ALA A 524 18.39 -23.07 15.47
CA ALA A 524 18.63 -23.95 16.61
C ALA A 524 17.71 -25.18 16.66
N LYS A 525 16.50 -25.05 16.09
CA LYS A 525 15.48 -26.10 16.04
C LYS A 525 15.52 -26.94 14.76
N GLY A 526 16.42 -26.64 13.81
CA GLY A 526 16.50 -27.34 12.53
C GLY A 526 15.25 -27.20 11.65
N LEU A 527 14.44 -26.16 11.88
CA LEU A 527 13.20 -25.94 11.13
C LEU A 527 13.48 -25.17 9.84
N SER A 528 12.93 -25.65 8.74
CA SER A 528 12.86 -24.89 7.49
C SER A 528 11.68 -23.92 7.50
N GLU A 529 11.81 -22.88 6.69
CA GLU A 529 10.73 -21.96 6.32
C GLU A 529 10.78 -21.72 4.82
N MET A 530 9.67 -21.27 4.23
CA MET A 530 9.69 -20.79 2.86
C MET A 530 10.41 -19.45 2.83
N LYS A 531 11.54 -19.37 2.13
CA LYS A 531 12.22 -18.08 1.93
C LYS A 531 11.44 -17.21 0.97
N TYR A 532 11.57 -15.90 1.10
CA TYR A 532 10.94 -14.95 0.16
C TYR A 532 11.31 -15.24 -1.31
N SER A 533 12.56 -15.63 -1.58
CA SER A 533 12.99 -16.00 -2.93
C SER A 533 12.34 -17.28 -3.48
N GLU A 534 11.93 -18.21 -2.62
CA GLU A 534 11.17 -19.39 -3.00
C GLU A 534 9.71 -19.04 -3.26
N PHE A 535 9.11 -18.21 -2.40
CA PHE A 535 7.79 -17.63 -2.61
C PHE A 535 7.70 -16.93 -3.98
N THR A 536 8.65 -16.04 -4.31
CA THR A 536 8.64 -15.35 -5.60
C THR A 536 8.82 -16.29 -6.79
N LYS A 537 9.59 -17.39 -6.65
CA LYS A 537 9.66 -18.43 -7.70
C LYS A 537 8.28 -19.05 -7.96
N TRP A 538 7.51 -19.36 -6.92
CA TRP A 538 6.15 -19.90 -7.07
C TRP A 538 5.19 -18.89 -7.69
N VAL A 539 5.26 -17.62 -7.29
CA VAL A 539 4.50 -16.53 -7.93
C VAL A 539 4.81 -16.47 -9.42
N ASN A 540 6.09 -16.52 -9.80
CA ASN A 540 6.49 -16.51 -11.21
C ASN A 540 6.00 -17.75 -11.97
N GLN A 541 5.99 -18.92 -11.36
CA GLN A 541 5.42 -20.11 -12.00
C GLN A 541 3.93 -19.93 -12.28
N MET A 542 3.15 -19.46 -11.30
CA MET A 542 1.71 -19.20 -11.48
C MET A 542 1.45 -18.10 -12.53
N ARG A 543 2.25 -17.03 -12.54
CA ARG A 543 2.21 -15.98 -13.59
C ARG A 543 2.47 -16.54 -14.98
N ARG A 544 3.48 -17.39 -15.14
CA ARG A 544 3.87 -17.98 -16.43
C ARG A 544 2.83 -18.97 -16.94
N LEU A 545 2.29 -19.81 -16.05
CA LEU A 545 1.27 -20.79 -16.40
C LEU A 545 -0.13 -20.18 -16.52
N ASN A 546 -0.32 -18.98 -15.94
CA ASN A 546 -1.62 -18.34 -15.74
C ASN A 546 -2.64 -19.32 -15.12
N ALA A 547 -2.18 -20.06 -14.11
CA ALA A 547 -2.94 -21.13 -13.47
C ALA A 547 -2.55 -21.24 -11.99
N PRO A 548 -3.48 -21.66 -11.11
CA PRO A 548 -3.18 -21.85 -9.70
C PRO A 548 -2.28 -23.08 -9.52
N LEU A 549 -1.39 -23.01 -8.53
CA LEU A 549 -0.70 -24.20 -8.02
C LEU A 549 -1.39 -24.66 -6.74
N ILE A 550 -1.79 -25.94 -6.71
CA ILE A 550 -2.45 -26.58 -5.58
C ILE A 550 -1.43 -27.46 -4.86
N PHE A 551 -1.14 -27.13 -3.61
CA PHE A 551 -0.09 -27.77 -2.80
C PHE A 551 -0.63 -28.82 -1.82
N THR A 552 -1.88 -29.23 -1.98
CA THR A 552 -2.56 -30.16 -1.08
C THR A 552 -3.14 -31.36 -1.82
N LEU A 553 -3.21 -32.48 -1.08
CA LEU A 553 -3.79 -33.73 -1.56
C LEU A 553 -5.32 -33.71 -1.46
N ARG A 554 -5.98 -34.80 -1.89
CA ARG A 554 -7.44 -34.91 -1.84
C ARG A 554 -8.00 -34.92 -0.41
N ASN A 555 -7.20 -35.34 0.56
CA ASN A 555 -7.55 -35.41 1.98
C ASN A 555 -7.15 -34.15 2.79
N TRP A 556 -6.92 -33.01 2.14
CA TRP A 556 -6.62 -31.73 2.78
C TRP A 556 -7.57 -31.41 3.95
N GLY A 557 -7.06 -30.73 4.98
CA GLY A 557 -7.77 -30.38 6.20
C GLY A 557 -8.17 -31.61 7.02
N LEU A 558 -7.37 -32.70 6.96
CA LEU A 558 -7.68 -33.99 7.58
C LEU A 558 -9.09 -34.45 7.18
N GLY A 559 -9.39 -34.40 5.89
CA GLY A 559 -10.72 -34.70 5.35
C GLY A 559 -11.09 -36.19 5.41
N ASP A 560 -10.11 -37.05 5.69
CA ASP A 560 -10.22 -38.50 5.86
C ASP A 560 -10.21 -38.95 7.33
N VAL A 561 -10.10 -38.01 8.28
CA VAL A 561 -10.10 -38.28 9.72
C VAL A 561 -11.40 -37.79 10.35
N ASP A 562 -12.07 -38.67 11.09
CA ASP A 562 -13.18 -38.27 11.95
C ASP A 562 -12.62 -37.65 13.24
N LEU A 563 -12.96 -36.38 13.47
CA LEU A 563 -12.45 -35.59 14.58
C LEU A 563 -13.59 -35.27 15.54
N LYS A 564 -13.29 -35.32 16.83
CA LYS A 564 -14.25 -34.96 17.88
C LYS A 564 -14.68 -33.49 17.70
N GLN A 565 -15.98 -33.27 17.68
CA GLN A 565 -16.58 -31.95 17.59
C GLN A 565 -17.47 -31.69 18.81
N VAL A 566 -17.36 -30.50 19.38
CA VAL A 566 -18.17 -30.07 20.53
C VAL A 566 -18.82 -28.73 20.19
N LEU A 567 -20.11 -28.63 20.46
CA LEU A 567 -20.88 -27.39 20.37
C LEU A 567 -20.94 -26.77 21.76
N VAL A 568 -20.73 -25.44 21.84
CA VAL A 568 -20.89 -24.65 23.08
C VAL A 568 -22.36 -24.39 23.36
#